data_AF-A0A955FQF3-F1
#
_entry.id   AF-A0A955FQF3-F1
#
_cell.length_a   1.000
_cell.length_b   1.000
_cell.length_c   1.000
_cell.angle_alpha   90.00
_cell.angle_beta   90.00
_cell.angle_gamma   90.00
#
_symmetry.space_group_name_H-M   'P 1'
#
loop_
_entity.id
_entity.type
_entity.pdbx_description
1 polymer ?
#
loop_
_entity_poly.entity_id
_entity_poly.type
_entity_poly.pdbx_seq_one_letter_code
_entity_poly.pdbx_strand_id
1 'polypeptide(L)'
;MSSNAPPPTNSQAHQLETIGFLATGIAHDFSNLLTSIVGQTSLALASLPQDNVARSHIEKAMQAAEFAAELTRQLLTYASSQDAPDELIDLNQLVNDNVSLLNTTLLNG
;
A
#
# COMPACT_ATOMS: atom_id res chain seq x y z
N MET A 1 -45.27 7.19 32.80
CA MET A 1 -43.92 6.59 32.72
C MET A 1 -43.67 6.21 31.25
N SER A 2 -43.11 7.13 30.45
CA SER A 2 -42.58 6.81 29.11
C SER A 2 -41.11 7.20 29.12
N SER A 3 -40.26 6.19 28.97
CA SER A 3 -38.81 6.29 29.02
C SER A 3 -38.29 7.01 27.78
N ASN A 4 -37.81 8.24 27.96
CA ASN A 4 -37.08 9.01 26.96
C ASN A 4 -35.60 8.63 27.06
N ALA A 5 -35.18 7.56 26.38
CA ALA A 5 -33.77 7.24 26.21
C ALA A 5 -33.27 7.94 24.93
N PRO A 6 -32.15 8.68 24.97
CA PRO A 6 -31.56 9.25 23.76
C PRO A 6 -31.11 8.12 22.81
N PRO A 7 -31.17 8.32 21.48
CA PRO A 7 -30.68 7.34 20.52
C PRO A 7 -29.17 7.08 20.73
N PRO A 8 -28.68 5.85 20.47
CA PRO A 8 -27.26 5.56 20.59
C PRO A 8 -26.47 6.48 19.65
N THR A 9 -25.51 7.23 20.19
CA THR A 9 -24.60 8.07 19.42
C THR A 9 -23.70 7.18 18.55
N ASN A 10 -23.89 7.25 17.24
CA ASN A 10 -23.12 6.51 16.21
C ASN A 10 -21.68 7.06 16.02
N SER A 11 -21.06 7.56 17.08
CA SER A 11 -19.79 8.30 17.03
C SER A 11 -18.61 7.42 16.65
N GLN A 12 -18.65 6.11 16.94
CA GLN A 12 -17.58 5.18 16.56
C GLN A 12 -17.56 4.93 15.05
N ALA A 13 -18.73 4.79 14.41
CA ALA A 13 -18.82 4.56 12.96
C ALA A 13 -18.29 5.77 12.16
N HIS A 14 -18.65 7.00 12.54
CA HIS A 14 -18.11 8.19 11.88
C HIS A 14 -16.62 8.40 12.10
N GLN A 15 -16.09 7.99 13.26
CA GLN A 15 -14.66 8.05 13.53
C GLN A 15 -13.89 7.03 12.69
N LEU A 16 -14.44 5.82 12.52
CA LEU A 16 -13.89 4.79 11.63
C LEU A 16 -13.97 5.18 10.15
N GLU A 17 -15.08 5.76 9.68
CA GLU A 17 -15.21 6.33 8.33
C GLU A 17 -14.18 7.41 8.05
N THR A 18 -13.95 8.32 9.02
CA THR A 18 -12.98 9.41 8.88
C THR A 18 -11.54 8.88 8.81
N ILE A 19 -11.20 7.86 9.59
CA ILE A 19 -9.89 7.19 9.55
C ILE A 19 -9.69 6.46 8.21
N GLY A 20 -10.73 5.78 7.69
CA GLY A 20 -10.70 5.12 6.39
C GLY A 20 -10.48 6.09 5.23
N PHE A 21 -11.12 7.27 5.27
CA PHE A 21 -10.93 8.31 4.26
C PHE A 21 -9.50 8.92 4.29
N LEU A 22 -8.97 9.17 5.49
CA LEU A 22 -7.59 9.66 5.65
C LEU A 22 -6.56 8.63 5.17
N ALA A 23 -6.76 7.34 5.47
CA ALA A 23 -5.90 6.26 5.00
C ALA A 23 -5.93 6.14 3.46
N THR A 24 -7.11 6.30 2.84
CA THR A 24 -7.28 6.30 1.38
C THR A 24 -6.52 7.45 0.71
N GLY A 25 -6.58 8.66 1.29
CA GLY A 25 -5.81 9.81 0.79
C GLY A 25 -4.30 9.60 0.89
N ILE A 26 -3.81 9.11 2.04
CA ILE A 26 -2.38 8.82 2.24
C ILE A 26 -1.89 7.72 1.28
N ALA A 27 -2.67 6.66 1.10
CA ALA A 27 -2.33 5.56 0.19
C ALA A 27 -2.27 6.03 -1.27
N HIS A 28 -3.20 6.89 -1.69
CA HIS A 28 -3.18 7.49 -3.02
C HIS A 28 -1.92 8.35 -3.24
N ASP A 29 -1.56 9.21 -2.28
CA ASP A 29 -0.35 10.03 -2.38
C ASP A 29 0.92 9.17 -2.42
N PHE A 30 0.95 8.08 -1.65
CA PHE A 30 2.06 7.12 -1.69
C PHE A 30 2.18 6.42 -3.05
N SER A 31 1.04 6.02 -3.64
CA SER A 31 1.01 5.47 -5.00
C SER A 31 1.56 6.45 -6.04
N ASN A 32 1.29 7.74 -5.90
CA ASN A 32 1.82 8.78 -6.79
C ASN A 32 3.34 8.93 -6.69
N LEU A 33 3.88 8.90 -5.46
CA LEU A 33 5.33 8.92 -5.23
C LEU A 33 6.01 7.70 -5.83
N LEU A 34 5.45 6.50 -5.62
CA LEU A 34 6.00 5.26 -6.16
C LEU A 34 5.98 5.24 -7.69
N THR A 35 4.90 5.74 -8.30
CA THR A 35 4.82 5.91 -9.76
C THR A 35 5.93 6.82 -10.28
N SER A 36 6.22 7.92 -9.58
CA SER A 36 7.32 8.82 -9.92
C SER A 36 8.68 8.13 -9.81
N ILE A 37 8.91 7.37 -8.73
CA ILE A 37 10.16 6.63 -8.51
C ILE A 37 10.39 5.61 -9.62
N VAL A 38 9.39 4.78 -9.94
CA VAL A 38 9.45 3.79 -11.04
C VAL A 38 9.76 4.47 -12.38
N GLY A 39 9.13 5.61 -12.66
CA GLY A 39 9.40 6.40 -13.86
C GLY A 39 10.85 6.90 -13.93
N GLN A 40 11.37 7.46 -12.84
CA GLN A 40 12.75 7.96 -12.78
C GLN A 40 13.78 6.84 -12.89
N THR A 41 13.57 5.70 -12.23
CA THR A 41 14.48 4.55 -12.35
C THR A 41 14.46 3.98 -13.76
N SER A 42 13.30 3.93 -14.41
CA SER A 42 13.17 3.49 -15.82
C SER A 42 13.96 4.41 -16.77
N LEU A 43 13.82 5.74 -16.61
CA LEU A 43 14.57 6.71 -17.42
C LEU A 43 16.08 6.64 -17.18
N ALA A 44 16.49 6.43 -15.93
CA ALA A 44 17.90 6.26 -15.58
C ALA A 44 18.48 5.00 -16.24
N LEU A 45 17.75 3.87 -16.21
CA LEU A 45 18.17 2.64 -16.90
C LEU A 45 18.18 2.79 -18.42
N ALA A 46 17.30 3.58 -19.01
CA ALA A 46 17.34 3.88 -20.44
C ALA A 46 18.55 4.73 -20.84
N SER A 47 19.07 5.54 -19.91
CA SER A 47 20.16 6.49 -20.16
C SER A 47 21.55 5.94 -19.83
N LEU A 48 21.64 4.88 -19.02
CA LEU A 48 22.92 4.31 -18.58
C LEU A 48 23.48 3.27 -19.58
N PRO A 49 24.80 3.29 -19.86
CA PRO A 49 25.48 2.22 -20.60
C PRO A 49 25.29 0.86 -19.93
N GLN A 50 25.15 -0.22 -20.71
CA GLN A 50 24.86 -1.57 -20.19
C GLN A 50 25.88 -2.10 -19.17
N ASP A 51 27.13 -1.67 -19.26
CA ASP A 51 28.24 -2.05 -18.38
C ASP A 51 28.37 -1.16 -17.14
N ASN A 52 27.49 -0.16 -16.97
CA ASN A 52 27.56 0.75 -15.84
C ASN A 52 27.14 0.06 -14.54
N VAL A 53 28.03 0.09 -13.55
CA VAL A 53 27.83 -0.52 -12.22
C VAL A 53 26.57 -0.02 -11.49
N ALA A 54 26.11 1.20 -11.77
CA ALA A 54 24.91 1.77 -11.15
C ALA A 54 23.61 1.11 -11.66
N ARG A 55 23.63 0.42 -12.81
CA ARG A 55 22.43 -0.23 -13.36
C ARG A 55 21.82 -1.25 -12.41
N SER A 56 22.64 -2.13 -11.84
CA SER A 56 22.17 -3.15 -10.90
C SER A 56 21.51 -2.53 -9.66
N HIS A 57 22.04 -1.41 -9.18
CA HIS A 57 21.44 -0.68 -8.05
C HIS A 57 20.09 -0.06 -8.43
N ILE A 58 19.97 0.50 -9.63
CA ILE A 58 18.74 1.14 -10.10
C ILE A 58 17.68 0.09 -10.43
N GLU A 59 18.05 -1.06 -11.01
CA GLU A 59 17.15 -2.20 -11.22
C GLU A 59 16.54 -2.69 -9.90
N LYS A 60 17.36 -2.83 -8.85
CA LYS A 60 16.89 -3.21 -7.52
C LYS A 60 15.96 -2.15 -6.91
N ALA A 61 16.28 -0.87 -7.08
CA ALA A 61 15.42 0.22 -6.61
C ALA A 61 14.07 0.25 -7.35
N MET A 62 14.08 0.01 -8.66
CA MET A 62 12.87 -0.08 -9.48
C MET A 62 11.99 -1.24 -9.03
N GLN A 63 12.55 -2.45 -8.87
CA GLN A 63 11.82 -3.62 -8.40
C GLN A 63 11.19 -3.41 -7.02
N ALA A 64 11.93 -2.77 -6.10
CA ALA A 64 11.40 -2.45 -4.77
C ALA A 64 10.24 -1.44 -4.84
N ALA A 65 10.34 -0.43 -5.71
CA ALA A 65 9.29 0.57 -5.90
C ALA A 65 8.02 -0.03 -6.55
N GLU A 66 8.18 -0.89 -7.57
CA GLU A 66 7.08 -1.63 -8.19
C GLU A 66 6.35 -2.51 -7.17
N PHE A 67 7.10 -3.23 -6.35
CA PHE A 67 6.54 -4.05 -5.28
C PHE A 67 5.77 -3.22 -4.24
N ALA A 68 6.35 -2.09 -3.80
CA ALA A 68 5.65 -1.19 -2.88
C ALA A 68 4.37 -0.61 -3.50
N ALA A 69 4.35 -0.36 -4.81
CA ALA A 69 3.17 0.13 -5.51
C ALA A 69 2.07 -0.94 -5.55
N GLU A 70 2.46 -2.19 -5.77
CA GLU A 70 1.56 -3.35 -5.72
C GLU A 70 0.91 -3.49 -4.35
N LEU A 71 1.70 -3.46 -3.26
CA LEU A 71 1.18 -3.51 -1.89
C LEU A 71 0.20 -2.37 -1.60
N THR A 72 0.56 -1.16 -2.00
CA THR A 72 -0.26 0.03 -1.78
C THR A 72 -1.59 -0.08 -2.50
N ARG A 73 -1.60 -0.61 -3.73
CA ARG A 73 -2.82 -0.84 -4.51
C ARG A 73 -3.71 -1.91 -3.87
N GLN A 74 -3.13 -2.98 -3.33
CA GLN A 74 -3.88 -4.00 -2.61
C GLN A 74 -4.53 -3.39 -1.37
N LEU A 75 -3.78 -2.66 -0.55
CA LEU A 75 -4.31 -1.96 0.63
C LEU A 75 -5.45 -0.99 0.28
N LEU A 76 -5.29 -0.21 -0.80
CA LEU A 76 -6.32 0.73 -1.26
C LEU A 76 -7.59 0.01 -1.72
N THR A 77 -7.44 -1.12 -2.41
CA THR A 77 -8.57 -1.94 -2.87
C THR A 77 -9.39 -2.47 -1.69
N TYR A 78 -8.72 -2.87 -0.61
CA TYR A 78 -9.40 -3.32 0.60
C TYR A 78 -10.01 -2.16 1.41
N ALA A 79 -9.30 -1.02 1.52
CA ALA A 79 -9.78 0.15 2.25
C ALA A 79 -10.96 0.87 1.59
N SER A 80 -11.11 0.75 0.26
CA SER A 80 -12.19 1.37 -0.51
C SER A 80 -13.43 0.49 -0.68
N SER A 81 -13.39 -0.77 -0.26
CA SER A 81 -14.50 -1.71 -0.38
C SER A 81 -15.52 -1.47 0.74
N GLN A 82 -16.57 -0.69 0.46
CA GLN A 82 -17.69 -0.43 1.39
C GLN A 82 -18.56 -1.66 1.69
N ASP A 83 -18.31 -2.79 1.02
CA ASP A 83 -19.02 -4.07 1.18
C ASP A 83 -18.13 -5.19 1.74
N ALA A 84 -16.97 -4.87 2.34
CA ALA A 84 -16.12 -5.91 2.96
C ALA A 84 -16.85 -6.53 4.17
N PRO A 85 -17.14 -7.85 4.15
CA PRO A 85 -17.77 -8.52 5.29
C PRO A 85 -16.85 -8.43 6.52
N ASP A 86 -17.48 -8.50 7.69
CA ASP A 86 -17.01 -8.33 9.08
C ASP A 86 -15.79 -9.17 9.53
N GLU A 87 -14.93 -9.63 8.62
CA GLU A 87 -13.70 -10.34 8.94
C GLU A 87 -12.57 -9.35 9.27
N LEU A 88 -12.28 -9.27 10.57
CA LEU A 88 -11.08 -8.63 11.13
C LEU A 88 -9.83 -9.05 10.35
N ILE A 89 -9.21 -8.08 9.67
CA ILE A 89 -8.00 -8.29 8.87
C ILE A 89 -6.80 -8.48 9.79
N ASP A 90 -6.07 -9.58 9.64
CA ASP A 90 -4.74 -9.74 10.23
C ASP A 90 -3.68 -9.08 9.34
N LEU A 91 -3.37 -7.82 9.67
CA LEU A 91 -2.30 -7.05 9.02
C LEU A 91 -0.94 -7.76 9.07
N ASN A 92 -0.69 -8.60 10.09
CA ASN A 92 0.55 -9.37 10.14
C ASN A 92 0.59 -10.44 9.07
N GLN A 93 -0.55 -11.08 8.76
CA GLN A 93 -0.62 -12.10 7.72
C GLN A 93 -0.33 -11.50 6.33
N LEU A 94 -0.96 -10.35 6.02
CA LEU A 94 -0.71 -9.65 4.76
C LEU A 94 0.76 -9.22 4.61
N VAL A 95 1.36 -8.71 5.69
CA VAL A 95 2.79 -8.35 5.68
C VAL A 95 3.67 -9.60 5.55
N ASN A 96 3.36 -10.70 6.23
CA ASN A 96 4.15 -11.93 6.21
C ASN A 96 4.14 -12.62 4.85
N ASP A 97 2.98 -12.71 4.19
CA ASP A 97 2.85 -13.31 2.86
C ASP A 97 3.72 -12.57 1.83
N ASN A 98 3.78 -11.25 1.96
CA ASN A 98 4.55 -10.38 1.10
C ASN A 98 6.04 -10.34 1.45
N VAL A 99 6.42 -10.41 2.73
CA VAL A 99 7.81 -10.57 3.17
C VAL A 99 8.39 -11.92 2.71
N SER A 100 7.58 -12.98 2.69
CA SER A 100 8.00 -14.28 2.17
C SER A 100 8.35 -14.20 0.67
N LEU A 101 7.54 -13.50 -0.13
CA LEU A 101 7.80 -13.24 -1.55
C LEU A 101 9.06 -12.38 -1.77
N LEU A 102 9.28 -11.38 -0.91
CA LEU A 102 10.47 -10.53 -0.94
C LEU A 102 11.76 -11.30 -0.64
N ASN A 103 11.75 -12.19 0.36
CA ASN A 103 12.90 -13.02 0.68
C ASN A 103 13.30 -13.93 -0.50
N THR A 104 12.34 -14.46 -1.23
CA THR A 104 12.65 -15.26 -2.43
C THR A 104 13.17 -14.45 -3.61
N THR A 105 12.80 -13.17 -3.74
CA THR A 105 13.10 -12.37 -4.95
C THR A 105 14.35 -11.49 -4.78
N LEU A 106 14.63 -11.01 -3.55
CA LEU A 106 15.74 -10.10 -3.27
C LEU A 106 16.97 -10.77 -2.66
N LEU A 107 16.83 -11.94 -2.02
CA LEU A 107 17.96 -12.62 -1.35
C LEU A 107 18.51 -13.84 -2.12
N ASN A 108 17.81 -14.33 -3.14
CA ASN A 108 18.24 -15.48 -3.95
C ASN A 108 18.68 -15.12 -5.39
N GLY A 109 19.06 -13.86 -5.63
CA GLY A 109 19.50 -13.36 -6.95
C GLY A 109 20.91 -12.77 -6.94
#